data_AF-A0A9X8CYB1-F1
#
_entry.id   AF-A0A9X8CYB1-F1
#
_cell.length_a   1.000
_cell.length_b   1.000
_cell.length_c   1.000
_cell.angle_alpha   90.00
_cell.angle_beta   90.00
_cell.angle_gamma   90.00
#
_symmetry.space_group_name_H-M   'P 1'
#
loop_
_entity.id
_entity.type
_entity.pdbx_description
1 polymer ?
#
loop_
_entity_poly.entity_id
_entity_poly.type
_entity_poly.pdbx_seq_one_letter_code
_entity_poly.pdbx_strand_id
1 'polypeptide(L)'
;MLSTGQQHPISLYLKIWGLLFVLSTLSYMVDYFRFTGYLRWGLIVAFMLMKAGLIVAVFMHLAWERLALVCAILLPPLCLLVLVALMALESEYTFAIRSLFFR
;
A
#
# COMPACT_ATOMS: atom_id res chain seq x y z
N MET A 1 -40.85 13.13 -18.42
CA MET A 1 -39.67 12.59 -19.14
C MET A 1 -38.66 12.18 -18.08
N LEU A 2 -38.51 10.87 -17.83
CA LEU A 2 -37.66 10.32 -16.77
C LEU A 2 -36.18 10.59 -17.08
N SER A 3 -35.50 11.30 -16.19
CA SER A 3 -34.03 11.39 -16.16
C SER A 3 -33.45 10.08 -15.63
N THR A 4 -33.44 9.05 -16.48
CA THR A 4 -32.74 7.80 -16.25
C THR A 4 -31.24 8.00 -16.50
N GLY A 5 -30.41 7.78 -15.47
CA GLY A 5 -28.97 7.56 -15.65
C GLY A 5 -28.05 8.54 -14.92
N GLN A 6 -28.00 8.48 -13.58
CA GLN A 6 -26.77 8.75 -12.83
C GLN A 6 -25.74 7.67 -13.22
N GLN A 7 -25.22 7.76 -14.43
CA GLN A 7 -24.30 6.79 -15.01
C GLN A 7 -22.91 7.18 -14.54
N HIS A 8 -22.35 6.38 -13.61
CA HIS A 8 -21.01 6.58 -13.06
C HIS A 8 -20.04 7.01 -14.18
N PRO A 9 -19.46 8.21 -14.09
CA PRO A 9 -18.80 8.85 -15.21
C PRO A 9 -17.61 8.00 -15.64
N ILE A 10 -17.68 7.41 -16.83
CA ILE A 10 -16.61 6.61 -17.46
C ILE A 10 -15.27 7.37 -17.50
N SER A 11 -15.35 8.70 -17.49
CA SER A 11 -14.23 9.64 -17.36
C SER A 11 -13.41 9.43 -16.08
N LEU A 12 -14.04 9.04 -14.96
CA LEU A 12 -13.36 8.76 -13.70
C LEU A 12 -12.48 7.51 -13.82
N TYR A 13 -13.03 6.40 -14.33
CA TYR A 13 -12.26 5.18 -14.59
C TYR A 13 -11.10 5.40 -15.56
N LEU A 14 -11.30 6.15 -16.65
CA LEU A 14 -10.24 6.46 -17.61
C LEU A 14 -9.10 7.30 -17.00
N LYS A 15 -9.43 8.30 -16.16
CA LYS A 15 -8.40 9.09 -15.43
C LYS A 15 -7.57 8.21 -14.51
N ILE A 16 -8.21 7.31 -13.78
CA ILE A 16 -7.53 6.46 -12.80
C ILE A 16 -6.71 5.40 -13.51
N TRP A 17 -7.23 4.82 -14.58
CA TRP A 17 -6.46 3.93 -15.45
C TRP A 17 -5.18 4.62 -15.97
N GLY A 18 -5.29 5.87 -16.43
CA GLY A 18 -4.13 6.69 -16.79
C GLY A 18 -3.15 6.92 -15.63
N LEU A 19 -3.65 7.23 -14.43
CA LEU A 19 -2.81 7.38 -13.24
C LEU A 19 -2.08 6.08 -12.86
N LEU A 20 -2.76 4.93 -12.87
CA LEU A 20 -2.12 3.62 -12.63
C LEU A 20 -1.04 3.33 -13.68
N PHE A 21 -1.31 3.65 -14.95
CA PHE A 21 -0.36 3.46 -16.03
C PHE A 21 0.89 4.31 -15.85
N VAL A 22 0.72 5.61 -15.56
CA VAL A 22 1.82 6.53 -15.26
C VAL A 22 2.63 6.03 -14.07
N LEU A 23 1.96 5.65 -12.99
CA LEU A 23 2.62 5.16 -11.78
C LEU A 23 3.41 3.85 -12.02
N SER A 24 2.87 2.94 -12.83
CA SER A 24 3.57 1.72 -13.25
C SER A 24 4.79 2.03 -14.10
N THR A 25 4.71 3.02 -14.98
CA THR A 25 5.83 3.47 -15.81
C THR A 25 6.92 4.11 -14.95
N LEU A 26 6.55 4.96 -13.98
CA LEU A 26 7.51 5.52 -13.01
C LEU A 26 8.18 4.42 -12.18
N SER A 27 7.43 3.43 -11.72
CA SER A 27 7.99 2.29 -10.99
C SER A 27 9.04 1.55 -11.82
N TYR A 28 8.82 1.41 -13.13
CA TYR A 28 9.77 0.76 -14.04
C TYR A 28 11.00 1.63 -14.31
N MET A 29 10.83 2.95 -14.47
CA MET A 29 11.95 3.89 -14.60
C MET A 29 12.87 3.84 -13.38
N VAL A 30 12.31 3.74 -12.19
CA VAL A 30 13.09 3.66 -10.95
C VAL A 30 13.95 2.41 -10.87
N ASP A 31 13.44 1.29 -11.40
CA ASP A 31 14.24 0.08 -11.55
C ASP A 31 15.37 0.27 -12.59
N TYR A 32 15.08 1.00 -13.68
CA TYR A 32 16.05 1.33 -14.73
C TYR A 32 17.20 2.23 -14.26
N PHE A 33 16.93 3.16 -13.34
CA PHE A 33 17.97 4.02 -12.77
C PHE A 33 18.96 3.28 -11.85
N ARG A 34 18.75 1.97 -11.60
CA ARG A 34 19.67 1.08 -10.85
C ARG A 34 20.22 1.74 -9.57
N PHE A 35 19.36 2.42 -8.81
CA PHE A 35 19.76 2.98 -7.53
C PHE A 35 20.27 1.86 -6.61
N THR A 36 21.51 1.95 -6.16
CA THR A 36 22.12 0.96 -5.25
C THR A 36 21.77 1.30 -3.80
N GLY A 37 21.41 0.28 -3.01
CA GLY A 37 21.17 0.40 -1.56
C GLY A 37 19.70 0.59 -1.16
N TYR A 38 19.49 1.18 0.03
CA TYR A 38 18.18 1.36 0.67
C TYR A 38 17.20 2.21 -0.14
N LEU A 39 17.72 3.09 -1.01
CA LEU A 39 16.89 3.99 -1.83
C LEU A 39 15.99 3.21 -2.81
N ARG A 40 16.47 2.10 -3.37
CA ARG A 40 15.68 1.20 -4.22
C ARG A 40 14.52 0.59 -3.44
N TRP A 41 14.81 0.12 -2.23
CA TRP A 41 13.82 -0.54 -1.38
C TRP A 41 12.70 0.44 -0.99
N GLY A 42 13.08 1.65 -0.55
CA GLY A 42 12.14 2.71 -0.20
C GLY A 42 11.24 3.11 -1.38
N LEU A 43 11.81 3.30 -2.58
CA LEU A 43 11.00 3.66 -3.74
C LEU A 43 10.07 2.52 -4.18
N ILE A 44 10.52 1.27 -4.23
CA ILE A 44 9.65 0.14 -4.61
C ILE A 44 8.46 0.04 -3.65
N VAL A 45 8.70 0.13 -2.35
CA VAL A 45 7.64 0.11 -1.33
C VAL A 45 6.71 1.31 -1.49
N ALA A 46 7.25 2.51 -1.74
CA ALA A 46 6.44 3.71 -1.98
C ALA A 46 5.52 3.57 -3.22
N PHE A 47 6.03 3.07 -4.35
CA PHE A 47 5.23 2.81 -5.54
C PHE A 47 4.19 1.70 -5.32
N MET A 48 4.54 0.65 -4.57
CA MET A 48 3.60 -0.41 -4.18
C MET A 48 2.45 0.13 -3.32
N LEU A 49 2.74 0.95 -2.31
CA LEU A 49 1.71 1.56 -1.46
C LEU A 49 0.84 2.55 -2.25
N MET A 50 1.45 3.38 -3.09
CA MET A 50 0.72 4.38 -3.87
C MET A 50 -0.25 3.74 -4.86
N LYS A 51 0.17 2.67 -5.57
CA LYS A 51 -0.73 1.95 -6.49
C LYS A 51 -1.82 1.20 -5.73
N ALA A 52 -1.50 0.57 -4.60
CA ALA A 52 -2.47 -0.12 -3.76
C ALA A 52 -3.52 0.84 -3.20
N GLY A 53 -3.09 2.02 -2.71
CA GLY A 53 -3.98 3.08 -2.24
C GLY A 53 -4.90 3.62 -3.34
N LEU A 54 -4.37 3.81 -4.56
CA LEU A 54 -5.17 4.21 -5.73
C LEU A 54 -6.23 3.16 -6.11
N ILE A 55 -5.87 1.88 -6.05
CA ILE A 55 -6.81 0.78 -6.32
C ILE A 55 -7.89 0.72 -5.23
N VAL A 56 -7.51 0.82 -3.96
CA VAL A 56 -8.46 0.78 -2.83
C VAL A 56 -9.40 1.99 -2.85
N ALA A 57 -8.89 3.20 -3.13
CA ALA A 57 -9.70 4.41 -3.22
C ALA A 57 -10.76 4.34 -4.34
N VAL A 58 -10.41 3.73 -5.48
CA VAL A 58 -11.22 3.81 -6.71
C VAL A 58 -12.00 2.54 -7.00
N PHE A 59 -11.32 1.39 -7.07
CA PHE A 59 -11.96 0.11 -7.40
C PHE A 59 -12.76 -0.45 -6.22
N MET A 60 -12.35 -0.14 -4.99
CA MET A 60 -13.10 -0.50 -3.79
C MET A 60 -14.07 0.60 -3.30
N HIS A 61 -14.34 1.62 -4.14
CA HIS A 61 -15.41 2.62 -3.94
C HIS A 61 -15.43 3.25 -2.53
N LEU A 62 -14.26 3.72 -2.08
CA LEU A 62 -14.02 4.21 -0.71
C LEU A 62 -14.78 5.51 -0.35
N ALA A 63 -15.41 6.17 -1.33
CA ALA A 63 -16.07 7.46 -1.15
C ALA A 63 -17.60 7.36 -0.97
N TRP A 64 -18.21 6.18 -1.07
CA TRP A 64 -19.69 6.05 -1.12
C TRP A 64 -20.29 5.03 -0.15
N GLU A 65 -19.50 4.16 0.49
CA GLU A 65 -19.99 3.24 1.53
C GLU A 65 -19.03 3.10 2.73
N ARG A 66 -19.59 2.54 3.81
CA ARG A 66 -19.25 2.60 5.24
C ARG A 66 -17.77 2.34 5.56
N LEU A 67 -17.24 3.12 6.51
CA LEU A 67 -15.92 3.00 7.15
C LEU A 67 -15.56 1.55 7.58
N ALA A 68 -16.58 0.73 7.86
CA ALA A 68 -16.44 -0.69 8.19
C ALA A 68 -15.76 -1.53 7.09
N LEU A 69 -16.00 -1.25 5.81
CA LEU A 69 -15.32 -1.97 4.71
C LEU A 69 -13.84 -1.59 4.64
N VAL A 70 -13.51 -0.32 4.87
CA VAL A 70 -12.12 0.16 4.95
C VAL A 70 -11.40 -0.55 6.09
N CYS A 71 -12.01 -0.61 7.27
CA CYS A 71 -11.47 -1.38 8.39
C CYS A 71 -11.31 -2.86 8.03
N ALA A 72 -12.27 -3.50 7.36
CA ALA A 72 -12.15 -4.93 7.01
C ALA A 72 -10.97 -5.24 6.08
N ILE A 73 -10.59 -4.34 5.17
CA ILE A 73 -9.47 -4.52 4.24
C ILE A 73 -8.13 -4.09 4.84
N LEU A 74 -8.13 -3.04 5.68
CA LEU A 74 -6.92 -2.50 6.29
C LEU A 74 -6.53 -3.21 7.59
N LEU A 75 -7.48 -3.83 8.27
CA LEU A 75 -7.25 -4.58 9.51
C LEU A 75 -6.34 -5.80 9.32
N PRO A 76 -6.48 -6.65 8.27
CA PRO A 76 -5.56 -7.76 8.02
C PRO A 76 -4.09 -7.33 7.87
N PRO A 77 -3.72 -6.36 7.01
CA PRO A 77 -2.34 -5.91 6.90
C PRO A 77 -1.86 -5.18 8.15
N LEU A 78 -2.72 -4.44 8.85
CA LEU A 78 -2.35 -3.77 10.10
C LEU A 78 -2.05 -4.78 11.21
N CYS A 79 -2.87 -5.83 11.33
CA CYS A 79 -2.66 -6.89 12.31
C CYS A 79 -1.34 -7.64 12.05
N LEU A 80 -1.03 -7.92 10.77
CA LEU A 80 0.28 -8.47 10.39
C LEU A 80 1.44 -7.52 10.72
N LEU A 81 1.29 -6.22 10.49
CA LEU A 81 2.31 -5.22 10.84
C LEU A 81 2.58 -5.20 12.35
N VAL A 82 1.53 -5.25 13.16
CA VAL A 82 1.65 -5.33 14.63
C VAL A 82 2.35 -6.62 15.04
N LEU A 83 1.99 -7.77 14.44
CA LEU A 83 2.65 -9.05 14.71
C LEU A 83 4.15 -9.00 14.38
N VAL A 84 4.51 -8.46 13.21
CA VAL A 84 5.90 -8.29 12.79
C VAL A 84 6.65 -7.35 13.74
N ALA A 85 6.03 -6.25 14.17
CA ALA A 85 6.63 -5.31 15.12
C ALA A 85 6.88 -5.96 16.49
N LEU A 86 5.93 -6.72 17.02
CA LEU A 86 6.10 -7.48 18.26
C LEU A 86 7.23 -8.51 18.14
N MET A 87 7.31 -9.23 17.01
CA MET A 87 8.37 -10.20 16.77
C MET A 87 9.76 -9.54 16.63
N ALA A 88 9.82 -8.35 16.04
CA ALA A 88 11.05 -7.57 15.96
C ALA A 88 11.54 -7.14 17.36
N LEU A 89 10.64 -6.65 18.21
CA LEU A 89 10.96 -6.29 19.60
C LEU A 89 11.47 -7.51 20.39
N GLU A 90 10.78 -8.64 20.34
CA GLU A 90 11.19 -9.88 21.01
C GLU A 90 12.57 -10.38 20.53
N SER A 91 12.88 -10.21 19.25
CA SER A 91 14.20 -10.52 18.69
C SER A 91 15.30 -9.67 19.31
N GLU A 92 15.07 -8.38 19.51
CA GLU A 92 16.03 -7.48 20.17
C GLU A 92 16.22 -7.83 21.65
N TYR A 93 15.14 -8.13 22.38
CA TYR A 93 15.21 -8.59 23.77
C TYR A 93 16.00 -9.90 23.91
N THR A 94 15.75 -10.87 23.03
CA THR A 94 16.48 -12.15 23.00
C THR A 94 17.97 -11.93 22.69
N PHE A 95 18.29 -11.02 21.77
CA PHE A 95 19.66 -10.68 21.42
C PHE A 95 20.40 -10.01 22.60
N ALA A 96 19.74 -9.10 23.31
CA ALA A 96 20.30 -8.40 24.47
C ALA A 96 20.56 -9.34 25.66
N ILE A 97 19.65 -10.27 25.95
CA ILE A 97 19.85 -11.27 27.01
C ILE A 97 20.98 -12.24 26.63
N ARG A 98 21.07 -12.64 25.35
CA ARG A 98 22.15 -13.52 24.90
C ARG A 98 23.52 -12.86 25.00
N SER A 99 23.66 -11.57 24.67
CA SER A 99 24.93 -10.86 24.80
C SER A 99 25.34 -10.60 26.26
N LEU A 100 24.38 -10.48 27.18
CA LEU A 100 24.63 -10.36 28.61
C LEU A 100 25.01 -11.70 29.27
N PHE A 101 24.49 -12.83 28.78
CA PHE A 101 24.71 -14.15 29.37
C PHE A 101 25.88 -14.95 28.74
N PHE A 102 26.24 -14.68 27.49
CA PHE A 102 27.42 -15.28 26.82
C PHE A 102 28.72 -14.48 27.00
N ARG A 103 28.75 -13.58 27.98
CA ARG A 103 29.98 -13.02 28.55
C ARG A 103 30.33 -13.77 29.83
#